data_AF-A0A7L3MST9-F1
#
_entry.id   AF-A0A7L3MST9-F1
#
_cell.length_a   1.000
_cell.length_b   1.000
_cell.length_c   1.000
_cell.angle_alpha   90.00
_cell.angle_beta   90.00
_cell.angle_gamma   90.00
#
_symmetry.space_group_name_H-M   'P 1'
#
loop_
_entity.id
_entity.type
_entity.pdbx_description
1 polymer ?
#
loop_
_entity_poly.entity_id
_entity_poly.type
_entity_poly.pdbx_seq_one_letter_code
_entity_poly.pdbx_strand_id
1 'polypeptide(L)'
;GIESRFKGQQLHSREYRDVQAFRGKRVLVVGIGNTGGDLSVELSRVAAKVFLSTRSNTWVISRVSDHGFPFDMVNTTRFNHLLEWLLPSALTRRIRFQKFNSWFNHTNYGLASSKSSKFKMIINEELPFCLLSGTVVLKPNVKEFTESSAVFEDGTTEENIDVVLFATGYNFSFPFLEESVRSAIDDNRSLYKCIFPPQLEKPTLAIIGLIQLTGSIMVGSEMQARWVTGVFAGWNKVPPPSRMMAEVLKRKPPVKRNPYERENLKMSFISYMDKIAVCAGVKPSVLRLLLTDPQLGLAIFFGPCSPYQYRLMGRGRWSGARAAILTQWQRTLQPLRTRVVADSSGSSYSWCWVCLLALPAALTAGFLFSKYPQPRWSPWAHPQP
;
A
#
# COMPACT_ATOMS: atom_id res chain seq x y z
N GLY A 1 -28.94 -12.46 10.16
CA GLY A 1 -28.41 -12.96 11.43
C GLY A 1 -28.39 -11.86 12.47
N ILE A 2 -27.58 -10.82 12.26
CA ILE A 2 -27.52 -9.67 13.18
C ILE A 2 -28.82 -8.85 13.19
N GLU A 3 -29.36 -8.49 12.01
CA GLU A 3 -30.57 -7.66 11.87
C GLU A 3 -31.82 -8.24 12.55
N SER A 4 -31.86 -9.56 12.75
CA SER A 4 -33.01 -10.27 13.31
C SER A 4 -32.88 -10.59 14.81
N ARG A 5 -31.70 -10.42 15.42
CA ARG A 5 -31.45 -10.87 16.81
C ARG A 5 -30.84 -9.80 17.70
N PHE A 6 -29.88 -9.03 17.22
CA PHE A 6 -29.12 -8.12 18.06
C PHE A 6 -29.93 -6.85 18.38
N LYS A 7 -30.15 -6.59 19.68
CA LYS A 7 -30.96 -5.47 20.19
C LYS A 7 -30.18 -4.17 20.35
N GLY A 8 -28.84 -4.24 20.34
CA GLY A 8 -27.98 -3.06 20.41
C GLY A 8 -27.93 -2.27 19.09
N GLN A 9 -27.23 -1.14 19.11
CA GLN A 9 -27.11 -0.26 17.95
C GLN A 9 -26.20 -0.89 16.88
N GLN A 10 -26.60 -0.80 15.61
CA GLN A 10 -25.82 -1.31 14.46
C GLN A 10 -25.56 -0.15 13.52
N LEU A 11 -24.29 0.07 13.17
CA LEU A 11 -23.89 1.18 12.30
C LEU A 11 -22.85 0.70 11.28
N HIS A 12 -22.93 1.18 10.04
CA HIS A 12 -21.79 1.14 9.15
C HIS A 12 -20.82 2.27 9.48
N SER A 13 -19.52 2.07 9.22
CA SER A 13 -18.47 3.09 9.38
C SER A 13 -18.79 4.42 8.68
N ARG A 14 -19.62 4.40 7.62
CA ARG A 14 -20.12 5.59 6.91
C ARG A 14 -20.96 6.51 7.81
N GLU A 15 -21.67 5.96 8.79
CA GLU A 15 -22.59 6.66 9.68
C GLU A 15 -21.89 7.23 10.92
N TYR A 16 -20.67 6.76 11.20
CA TYR A 16 -19.85 7.29 12.29
C TYR A 16 -19.50 8.77 12.06
N ARG A 17 -19.71 9.61 13.09
CA ARG A 17 -19.46 11.06 13.04
C ARG A 17 -18.87 11.62 14.32
N ASP A 18 -19.31 11.14 15.48
CA ASP A 18 -18.89 11.66 16.78
C ASP A 18 -18.59 10.51 17.74
N VAL A 19 -17.40 10.54 18.32
CA VAL A 19 -16.92 9.56 19.30
C VAL A 19 -17.71 9.64 20.62
N GLN A 20 -18.25 10.82 20.99
CA GLN A 20 -18.92 11.01 22.29
C GLN A 20 -20.18 10.17 22.45
N ALA A 21 -20.86 9.84 21.35
CA ALA A 21 -22.03 8.95 21.33
C ALA A 21 -21.71 7.51 21.82
N PHE A 22 -20.44 7.16 21.96
CA PHE A 22 -19.95 5.85 22.37
C PHE A 22 -19.35 5.83 23.79
N ARG A 23 -19.42 6.96 24.52
CA ARG A 23 -18.88 7.06 25.87
C ARG A 23 -19.51 6.02 26.80
N GLY A 24 -18.66 5.27 27.52
CA GLY A 24 -19.09 4.25 28.47
C GLY A 24 -19.72 2.99 27.84
N LYS A 25 -19.79 2.90 26.51
CA LYS A 25 -20.36 1.74 25.81
C LYS A 25 -19.33 0.64 25.56
N ARG A 26 -19.79 -0.60 25.42
CA ARG A 26 -19.02 -1.74 24.91
C ARG A 26 -19.26 -1.85 23.41
N VAL A 27 -18.20 -1.64 22.63
CA VAL A 27 -18.30 -1.50 21.17
C VAL A 27 -17.54 -2.62 20.48
N LEU A 28 -18.19 -3.28 19.52
CA LEU A 28 -17.57 -4.24 18.62
C LEU A 28 -17.38 -3.62 17.23
N VAL A 29 -16.13 -3.46 16.81
CA VAL A 29 -15.77 -3.05 15.45
C VAL A 29 -15.52 -4.29 14.60
N VAL A 30 -16.28 -4.46 13.51
CA VAL A 30 -16.17 -5.60 12.59
C VAL A 30 -15.38 -5.18 11.36
N GLY A 31 -14.18 -5.76 11.19
CA GLY A 31 -13.33 -5.60 10.02
C GLY A 31 -12.13 -4.69 10.26
N ILE A 32 -10.91 -5.23 10.11
CA ILE A 32 -9.65 -4.48 10.26
C ILE A 32 -9.20 -3.83 8.94
N GLY A 33 -9.99 -2.89 8.41
CA GLY A 33 -9.50 -1.92 7.42
C GLY A 33 -8.73 -0.78 8.08
N ASN A 34 -8.17 0.17 7.32
CA ASN A 34 -7.65 1.42 7.91
C ASN A 34 -8.72 2.09 8.79
N THR A 35 -9.94 2.23 8.26
CA THR A 35 -11.09 2.74 9.01
C THR A 35 -11.40 1.94 10.27
N GLY A 36 -11.36 0.60 10.22
CA GLY A 36 -11.63 -0.21 11.41
C GLY A 36 -10.57 -0.06 12.50
N GLY A 37 -9.30 0.05 12.11
CA GLY A 37 -8.20 0.33 13.03
C GLY A 37 -8.35 1.71 13.69
N ASP A 38 -8.60 2.74 12.88
CA ASP A 38 -8.75 4.13 13.35
C ASP A 38 -9.96 4.28 14.28
N LEU A 39 -11.13 3.72 13.90
CA LEU A 39 -12.31 3.70 14.76
C LEU A 39 -12.04 2.99 16.09
N SER A 40 -11.34 1.85 16.06
CA SER A 40 -11.04 1.10 17.29
C SER A 40 -10.18 1.92 18.26
N VAL A 41 -9.15 2.60 17.73
CA VAL A 41 -8.29 3.48 18.51
C VAL A 41 -9.07 4.67 19.05
N GLU A 42 -9.83 5.36 18.21
CA GLU A 42 -10.59 6.56 18.60
C GLU A 42 -11.64 6.23 19.67
N LEU A 43 -12.39 5.15 19.48
CA LEU A 43 -13.38 4.66 20.43
C LEU A 43 -12.75 4.22 21.75
N SER A 44 -11.54 3.66 21.73
CA SER A 44 -10.86 3.17 22.95
C SER A 44 -10.61 4.26 24.00
N ARG A 45 -10.69 5.54 23.61
CA ARG A 45 -10.50 6.69 24.51
C ARG A 45 -11.73 7.01 25.36
N VAL A 46 -12.93 6.59 24.96
CA VAL A 46 -14.20 6.96 25.64
C VAL A 46 -15.10 5.78 25.93
N ALA A 47 -15.01 4.70 25.15
CA ALA A 47 -15.79 3.49 25.33
C ALA A 47 -15.36 2.76 26.61
N ALA A 48 -16.27 2.04 27.25
CA ALA A 48 -15.93 1.16 28.37
C ALA A 48 -15.03 0.00 27.89
N LYS A 49 -15.27 -0.50 26.68
CA LYS A 49 -14.43 -1.51 26.04
C LYS A 49 -14.60 -1.50 24.53
N VAL A 50 -13.51 -1.76 23.80
CA VAL A 50 -13.54 -1.95 22.35
C VAL A 50 -13.05 -3.35 21.98
N PHE A 51 -13.82 -4.04 21.16
CA PHE A 51 -13.45 -5.30 20.54
C PHE A 51 -13.25 -5.08 19.05
N LEU A 52 -12.14 -5.56 18.49
CA LEU A 52 -11.86 -5.48 17.06
C LEU A 52 -11.87 -6.88 16.45
N SER A 53 -12.90 -7.19 15.68
CA SER A 53 -13.03 -8.49 15.01
C SER A 53 -12.36 -8.48 13.64
N THR A 54 -11.54 -9.49 13.37
CA THR A 54 -10.91 -9.71 12.07
C THR A 54 -10.89 -11.18 11.67
N ARG A 55 -11.08 -11.41 10.36
CA ARG A 55 -10.84 -12.70 9.70
C ARG A 55 -9.56 -12.71 8.85
N SER A 56 -8.83 -11.60 8.81
CA SER A 56 -7.77 -11.34 7.85
C SER A 56 -6.42 -11.20 8.52
N ASN A 57 -5.42 -11.87 7.93
CA ASN A 57 -4.01 -11.70 8.23
C ASN A 57 -3.55 -10.27 7.89
N THR A 58 -3.37 -9.42 8.90
CA THR A 58 -3.24 -7.96 8.73
C THR A 58 -1.98 -7.42 9.38
N TRP A 59 -1.08 -6.88 8.56
CA TRP A 59 0.12 -6.17 9.00
C TRP A 59 -0.22 -4.73 9.35
N VAL A 60 0.20 -4.25 10.52
CA VAL A 60 0.01 -2.88 10.98
C VAL A 60 1.36 -2.18 10.93
N ILE A 61 1.42 -1.07 10.22
CA ILE A 61 2.65 -0.28 10.09
C ILE A 61 2.40 1.17 10.52
N SER A 62 3.48 1.86 10.87
CA SER A 62 3.46 3.28 11.22
C SER A 62 3.71 4.16 9.98
N ARG A 63 3.16 5.38 9.96
CA ARG A 63 3.57 6.44 9.03
C ARG A 63 5.01 6.87 9.28
N VAL A 64 5.49 6.72 10.52
CA VAL A 64 6.86 7.01 10.93
C VAL A 64 7.74 5.81 10.56
N SER A 65 8.76 6.05 9.76
CA SER A 65 9.73 5.04 9.34
C SER A 65 11.14 5.37 9.85
N ASP A 66 12.15 4.83 9.17
CA ASP A 66 13.55 4.92 9.56
C ASP A 66 13.95 6.39 9.75
N HIS A 67 14.61 6.70 10.86
CA HIS A 67 15.03 8.06 11.27
C HIS A 67 13.90 9.10 11.39
N GLY A 68 12.64 8.67 11.58
CA GLY A 68 11.52 9.57 11.77
C GLY A 68 10.93 10.15 10.47
N PHE A 69 11.39 9.67 9.30
CA PHE A 69 10.86 10.11 8.01
C PHE A 69 9.53 9.44 7.65
N PRO A 70 8.71 10.05 6.79
CA PRO A 70 7.49 9.42 6.27
C PRO A 70 7.78 8.09 5.55
N PHE A 71 7.00 7.06 5.89
CA PHE A 71 7.16 5.70 5.38
C PHE A 71 7.15 5.63 3.85
N ASP A 72 6.25 6.36 3.21
CA ASP A 72 6.13 6.38 1.75
C ASP A 72 7.36 6.99 1.07
N MET A 73 7.94 8.05 1.65
CA MET A 73 9.17 8.67 1.12
C MET A 73 10.39 7.75 1.22
N VAL A 74 10.49 6.95 2.28
CA VAL A 74 11.62 6.02 2.47
C VAL A 74 11.44 4.74 1.66
N ASN A 75 10.21 4.21 1.55
CA ASN A 75 9.98 2.89 0.96
C ASN A 75 9.59 2.96 -0.53
N THR A 76 8.89 4.01 -0.98
CA THR A 76 8.45 4.18 -2.38
C THR A 76 9.54 4.88 -3.21
N THR A 77 10.66 4.21 -3.39
CA THR A 77 11.80 4.70 -4.20
C THR A 77 11.99 3.83 -5.45
N ARG A 78 12.60 4.39 -6.51
CA ARG A 78 12.87 3.62 -7.73
C ARG A 78 13.90 2.52 -7.48
N PHE A 79 14.87 2.77 -6.61
CA PHE A 79 15.85 1.78 -6.17
C PHE A 79 15.19 0.60 -5.44
N ASN A 80 14.32 0.84 -4.45
CA ASN A 80 13.61 -0.24 -3.77
C ASN A 80 12.73 -1.03 -4.75
N HIS A 81 12.08 -0.33 -5.68
CA HIS A 81 11.30 -0.99 -6.72
C HIS A 81 12.14 -1.87 -7.65
N LEU A 82 13.37 -1.44 -7.98
CA LEU A 82 14.32 -2.27 -8.72
C LEU A 82 14.76 -3.49 -7.89
N LEU A 83 15.06 -3.31 -6.60
CA LEU A 83 15.42 -4.43 -5.72
C LEU A 83 14.27 -5.44 -5.60
N GLU A 84 13.02 -4.99 -5.48
CA GLU A 84 11.86 -5.89 -5.47
C GLU A 84 11.72 -6.70 -6.76
N TRP A 85 12.16 -6.13 -7.89
CA TRP A 85 12.15 -6.82 -9.18
C TRP A 85 13.32 -7.80 -9.36
N LEU A 86 14.50 -7.45 -8.84
CA LEU A 86 15.71 -8.27 -8.93
C LEU A 86 15.73 -9.44 -7.92
N LEU A 87 15.22 -9.22 -6.71
CA LEU A 87 15.32 -10.19 -5.62
C LEU A 87 14.26 -11.30 -5.74
N PRO A 88 14.61 -12.56 -5.42
CA PRO A 88 13.64 -13.66 -5.38
C PRO A 88 12.48 -13.36 -4.42
N SER A 89 11.26 -13.72 -4.82
CA SER A 89 10.03 -13.40 -4.07
C SER A 89 10.04 -13.88 -2.61
N ALA A 90 10.69 -15.01 -2.33
CA ALA A 90 10.85 -15.54 -0.97
C ALA A 90 11.73 -14.64 -0.10
N LEU A 91 12.83 -14.11 -0.66
CA LEU A 91 13.74 -13.21 0.03
C LEU A 91 13.08 -11.85 0.29
N THR A 92 12.44 -11.27 -0.73
CA THR A 92 11.68 -10.01 -0.59
C THR A 92 10.60 -10.13 0.47
N ARG A 93 9.88 -11.26 0.51
CA ARG A 93 8.88 -11.54 1.55
C ARG A 93 9.50 -11.62 2.94
N ARG A 94 10.63 -12.32 3.08
CA ARG A 94 11.37 -12.44 4.35
C ARG A 94 11.81 -11.07 4.86
N ILE A 95 12.47 -10.27 4.03
CA ILE A 95 12.94 -8.91 4.39
C ILE A 95 11.75 -8.03 4.81
N ARG A 96 10.67 -8.03 4.02
CA ARG A 96 9.47 -7.25 4.32
C ARG A 96 8.85 -7.61 5.67
N PHE A 97 8.66 -8.90 5.94
CA PHE A 97 8.07 -9.36 7.20
C PHE A 97 8.99 -9.18 8.40
N GLN A 98 10.31 -9.25 8.20
CA GLN A 98 11.26 -8.87 9.24
C GLN A 98 11.17 -7.39 9.58
N LYS A 99 11.10 -6.51 8.55
CA LYS A 99 10.93 -5.06 8.74
C LYS A 99 9.60 -4.70 9.43
N PHE A 100 8.52 -5.42 9.15
CA PHE A 100 7.25 -5.17 9.85
C PHE A 100 7.27 -5.67 11.29
N ASN A 101 7.88 -6.83 11.55
CA ASN A 101 7.99 -7.36 12.91
C ASN A 101 9.04 -6.65 13.77
N SER A 102 9.93 -5.84 13.19
CA SER A 102 10.92 -5.10 13.97
C SER A 102 10.31 -3.98 14.82
N TRP A 103 9.10 -3.53 14.50
CA TRP A 103 8.36 -2.59 15.35
C TRP A 103 7.71 -3.34 16.53
N PHE A 104 6.91 -4.36 16.23
CA PHE A 104 6.37 -5.29 17.22
C PHE A 104 6.03 -6.63 16.56
N ASN A 105 6.05 -7.72 17.33
CA ASN A 105 5.76 -9.05 16.81
C ASN A 105 4.25 -9.21 16.55
N HIS A 106 3.86 -9.23 15.28
CA HIS A 106 2.46 -9.30 14.88
C HIS A 106 1.77 -10.62 15.23
N THR A 107 2.53 -11.71 15.39
CA THR A 107 1.99 -13.01 15.79
C THR A 107 1.57 -12.98 17.25
N ASN A 108 2.38 -12.36 18.12
CA ASN A 108 2.08 -12.23 19.55
C ASN A 108 0.81 -11.40 19.82
N TYR A 109 0.49 -10.46 18.91
CA TYR A 109 -0.69 -9.61 18.98
C TYR A 109 -1.90 -10.20 18.23
N GLY A 110 -1.79 -11.42 17.68
CA GLY A 110 -2.87 -12.08 16.94
C GLY A 110 -3.23 -11.44 15.59
N LEU A 111 -2.40 -10.53 15.06
CA LEU A 111 -2.70 -9.72 13.88
C LEU A 111 -2.28 -10.39 12.56
N ALA A 112 -1.03 -10.88 12.50
CA ALA A 112 -0.50 -11.48 11.29
C ALA A 112 0.56 -12.56 11.55
N SER A 113 0.55 -13.57 10.69
CA SER A 113 1.55 -14.61 10.56
C SER A 113 2.26 -14.53 9.21
N SER A 114 3.58 -14.71 9.24
CA SER A 114 4.42 -14.84 8.04
C SER A 114 4.14 -16.10 7.21
N LYS A 115 3.46 -17.09 7.80
CA LYS A 115 3.06 -18.34 7.13
C LYS A 115 1.89 -18.15 6.15
N SER A 116 1.09 -17.10 6.33
CA SER A 116 -0.07 -16.85 5.47
C SER A 116 0.34 -16.26 4.12
N SER A 117 -0.26 -16.75 3.04
CA SER A 117 -0.11 -16.19 1.70
C SER A 117 -0.95 -14.92 1.48
N LYS A 118 -1.99 -14.71 2.29
CA LYS A 118 -2.84 -13.51 2.23
C LYS A 118 -2.14 -12.33 2.92
N PHE A 119 -1.93 -11.25 2.18
CA PHE A 119 -1.27 -10.05 2.65
C PHE A 119 -2.22 -8.86 2.66
N LYS A 120 -2.58 -8.40 3.85
CA LYS A 120 -3.28 -7.12 4.07
C LYS A 120 -2.41 -6.23 4.94
N MET A 121 -2.43 -4.94 4.66
CA MET A 121 -1.65 -3.95 5.40
C MET A 121 -2.52 -2.74 5.72
N ILE A 122 -2.46 -2.28 6.97
CA ILE A 122 -3.08 -1.03 7.43
C ILE A 122 -2.01 -0.12 8.03
N ILE A 123 -2.31 1.17 8.09
CA ILE A 123 -1.42 2.19 8.66
C ILE A 123 -2.08 2.74 9.91
N ASN A 124 -1.47 2.52 11.08
CA ASN A 124 -1.98 3.04 12.36
C ASN A 124 -0.87 2.99 13.43
N GLU A 125 -0.60 4.12 14.08
CA GLU A 125 0.46 4.28 15.10
C GLU A 125 0.06 3.78 16.49
N GLU A 126 -1.21 3.94 16.82
CA GLU A 126 -1.72 3.79 18.19
C GLU A 126 -2.29 2.39 18.44
N LEU A 127 -2.77 1.70 17.41
CA LEU A 127 -3.41 0.39 17.52
C LEU A 127 -2.55 -0.63 18.27
N PRO A 128 -1.23 -0.79 18.00
CA PRO A 128 -0.40 -1.71 18.79
C PRO A 128 -0.37 -1.35 20.28
N PHE A 129 -0.35 -0.06 20.61
CA PHE A 129 -0.39 0.39 22.00
C PHE A 129 -1.76 0.12 22.66
N CYS A 130 -2.86 0.34 21.94
CA CYS A 130 -4.22 0.03 22.41
C CYS A 130 -4.42 -1.48 22.64
N LEU A 131 -3.81 -2.32 21.79
CA LEU A 131 -3.81 -3.78 21.98
C LEU A 131 -2.97 -4.19 23.20
N LEU A 132 -1.78 -3.60 23.36
CA LEU A 132 -0.90 -3.88 24.50
C LEU A 132 -1.51 -3.48 25.84
N SER A 133 -2.13 -2.29 25.90
CA SER A 133 -2.82 -1.80 27.10
C SER A 133 -4.17 -2.49 27.33
N GLY A 134 -4.66 -3.26 26.36
CA GLY A 134 -5.93 -3.96 26.41
C GLY A 134 -7.15 -3.04 26.30
N THR A 135 -7.02 -1.76 25.95
CA THR A 135 -8.17 -0.89 25.70
C THR A 135 -8.94 -1.33 24.44
N VAL A 136 -8.21 -1.90 23.47
CA VAL A 136 -8.76 -2.64 22.33
C VAL A 136 -8.39 -4.12 22.48
N VAL A 137 -9.38 -5.01 22.34
CA VAL A 137 -9.16 -6.46 22.37
C VAL A 137 -9.43 -7.03 20.98
N LEU A 138 -8.42 -7.66 20.38
CA LEU A 138 -8.58 -8.33 19.10
C LEU A 138 -9.39 -9.61 19.27
N LYS A 139 -10.31 -9.87 18.35
CA LYS A 139 -11.14 -11.08 18.29
C LYS A 139 -11.10 -11.69 16.88
N PRO A 140 -11.29 -13.02 16.75
CA PRO A 140 -11.47 -13.62 15.44
C PRO A 140 -12.79 -13.17 14.82
N ASN A 141 -13.16 -13.77 13.69
CA ASN A 141 -14.40 -13.44 13.01
C ASN A 141 -15.62 -13.75 13.90
N VAL A 142 -16.67 -12.94 13.77
CA VAL A 142 -17.93 -13.21 14.47
C VAL A 142 -18.61 -14.40 13.81
N LYS A 143 -18.94 -15.41 14.62
CA LYS A 143 -19.70 -16.60 14.21
C LYS A 143 -21.20 -16.31 14.22
N GLU A 144 -21.71 -15.73 15.30
CA GLU A 144 -23.11 -15.35 15.42
C GLU A 144 -23.32 -14.22 16.44
N PHE A 145 -24.45 -13.54 16.31
CA PHE A 145 -24.93 -12.54 17.26
C PHE A 145 -26.13 -13.09 18.02
N THR A 146 -26.17 -12.83 19.32
CA THR A 146 -27.35 -13.04 20.17
C THR A 146 -28.07 -11.70 20.37
N GLU A 147 -28.95 -11.60 21.35
CA GLU A 147 -29.65 -10.34 21.67
C GLU A 147 -28.71 -9.22 22.13
N SER A 148 -27.67 -9.57 22.90
CA SER A 148 -26.73 -8.60 23.49
C SER A 148 -25.27 -9.06 23.48
N SER A 149 -24.95 -10.19 22.84
CA SER A 149 -23.60 -10.74 22.77
C SER A 149 -23.17 -11.11 21.36
N ALA A 150 -21.86 -11.27 21.17
CA ALA A 150 -21.27 -11.83 19.96
C ALA A 150 -20.44 -13.07 20.30
N VAL A 151 -20.73 -14.17 19.59
CA VAL A 151 -19.97 -15.42 19.66
C VAL A 151 -18.98 -15.41 18.50
N PHE A 152 -17.71 -15.72 18.79
CA PHE A 152 -16.63 -15.70 17.81
C PHE A 152 -16.25 -17.11 17.34
N GLU A 153 -15.50 -17.19 16.23
CA GLU A 153 -15.09 -18.48 15.63
C GLU A 153 -14.21 -19.34 16.52
N ASP A 154 -13.52 -18.75 17.51
CA ASP A 154 -12.72 -19.48 18.50
C ASP A 154 -13.56 -20.03 19.68
N GLY A 155 -14.88 -19.84 19.65
CA GLY A 155 -15.79 -20.24 20.71
C GLY A 155 -15.89 -19.25 21.87
N THR A 156 -15.09 -18.17 21.88
CA THR A 156 -15.24 -17.10 22.88
C THR A 156 -16.52 -16.29 22.64
N THR A 157 -17.06 -15.73 23.72
CA THR A 157 -18.26 -14.87 23.66
C THR A 157 -17.97 -13.57 24.41
N GLU A 158 -18.36 -12.44 23.83
CA GLU A 158 -18.36 -11.15 24.52
C GLU A 158 -19.80 -10.70 24.74
N GLU A 159 -20.15 -10.53 26.02
CA GLU A 159 -21.48 -10.13 26.45
C GLU A 159 -21.64 -8.62 26.55
N ASN A 160 -22.90 -8.18 26.63
CA ASN A 160 -23.32 -6.80 26.84
C ASN A 160 -22.67 -5.84 25.83
N ILE A 161 -22.72 -6.19 24.54
CA ILE A 161 -22.27 -5.32 23.46
C ILE A 161 -23.39 -4.31 23.17
N ASP A 162 -23.10 -3.04 23.36
CA ASP A 162 -24.08 -1.96 23.15
C ASP A 162 -24.14 -1.55 21.67
N VAL A 163 -23.00 -1.57 20.99
CA VAL A 163 -22.88 -1.10 19.60
C VAL A 163 -22.00 -2.01 18.76
N VAL A 164 -22.46 -2.33 17.54
CA VAL A 164 -21.68 -3.00 16.51
C VAL A 164 -21.42 -2.03 15.35
N LEU A 165 -20.15 -1.84 15.02
CA LEU A 165 -19.68 -0.91 14.00
C LEU A 165 -19.02 -1.66 12.85
N PHE A 166 -19.67 -1.67 11.70
CA PHE A 166 -19.20 -2.37 10.50
C PHE A 166 -18.22 -1.50 9.71
N ALA A 167 -16.94 -1.85 9.79
CA ALA A 167 -15.87 -1.29 8.96
C ALA A 167 -15.54 -2.24 7.80
N THR A 168 -16.58 -2.74 7.13
CA THR A 168 -16.52 -3.82 6.14
C THR A 168 -16.25 -3.36 4.71
N GLY A 169 -16.13 -2.05 4.49
CA GLY A 169 -15.75 -1.45 3.21
C GLY A 169 -16.92 -0.82 2.47
N TYR A 170 -16.73 -0.55 1.18
CA TYR A 170 -17.70 0.16 0.35
C TYR A 170 -17.84 -0.53 -1.00
N ASN A 171 -19.06 -0.47 -1.55
CA ASN A 171 -19.31 -0.75 -2.95
C ASN A 171 -19.44 0.58 -3.71
N PHE A 172 -19.18 0.56 -5.01
CA PHE A 172 -19.39 1.70 -5.90
C PHE A 172 -20.39 1.34 -6.99
N SER A 173 -21.05 2.35 -7.55
CA SER A 173 -21.91 2.22 -8.71
C SER A 173 -21.92 3.53 -9.49
N PHE A 174 -22.25 3.46 -10.78
CA PHE A 174 -22.41 4.62 -11.65
C PHE A 174 -23.86 4.68 -12.15
N PRO A 175 -24.83 5.08 -11.30
CA PRO A 175 -26.26 5.02 -11.65
C PRO A 175 -26.67 5.98 -12.77
N PHE A 176 -25.79 6.93 -13.13
CA PHE A 176 -25.97 7.87 -14.23
C PHE A 176 -25.50 7.30 -15.59
N LEU A 177 -24.90 6.12 -15.63
CA LEU A 177 -24.50 5.45 -16.89
C LEU A 177 -25.58 4.47 -17.34
N GLU A 178 -25.74 4.32 -18.65
CA GLU A 178 -26.59 3.29 -19.25
C GLU A 178 -26.14 1.89 -18.83
N GLU A 179 -27.08 0.95 -18.70
CA GLU A 179 -26.80 -0.39 -18.17
C GLU A 179 -25.75 -1.16 -18.98
N SER A 180 -25.78 -1.01 -20.31
CA SER A 180 -24.80 -1.61 -21.22
C SER A 180 -23.36 -1.18 -20.92
N VAL A 181 -23.15 0.10 -20.57
CA VAL A 181 -21.85 0.65 -20.19
C VAL A 181 -21.54 0.34 -18.72
N ARG A 182 -22.52 0.47 -17.83
CA ARG A 182 -22.37 0.23 -16.38
C ARG A 182 -21.96 -1.21 -16.09
N SER A 183 -22.58 -2.18 -16.74
CA SER A 183 -22.26 -3.62 -16.60
C SER A 183 -20.85 -3.96 -17.11
N ALA A 184 -20.32 -3.21 -18.07
CA ALA A 184 -18.94 -3.33 -18.53
C ALA A 184 -17.91 -2.75 -17.53
N ILE A 185 -18.36 -1.96 -16.56
CA ILE A 185 -17.54 -1.32 -15.50
C ILE A 185 -17.91 -1.93 -14.14
N ASP A 186 -17.84 -3.27 -14.07
CA ASP A 186 -18.12 -4.05 -12.87
C ASP A 186 -16.99 -3.97 -11.81
N ASP A 187 -15.75 -3.85 -12.27
CA ASP A 187 -14.52 -3.78 -11.48
C ASP A 187 -13.46 -2.94 -12.22
N ASN A 188 -12.50 -2.37 -11.48
CA ASN A 188 -11.38 -1.63 -12.04
C ASN A 188 -10.56 -2.45 -13.05
N ARG A 189 -10.62 -3.79 -12.97
CA ARG A 189 -9.90 -4.72 -13.84
C ARG A 189 -10.52 -4.83 -15.23
N SER A 190 -11.81 -4.54 -15.37
CA SER A 190 -12.50 -4.59 -16.66
C SER A 190 -12.16 -3.42 -17.57
N LEU A 191 -11.55 -2.38 -17.00
CA LEU A 191 -11.11 -1.19 -17.72
C LEU A 191 -9.67 -1.31 -18.22
N TYR A 192 -9.44 -0.89 -19.47
CA TYR A 192 -8.09 -0.77 -20.02
C TYR A 192 -7.27 0.23 -19.21
N LYS A 193 -6.19 -0.28 -18.59
CA LYS A 193 -5.34 0.47 -17.65
C LYS A 193 -6.12 1.14 -16.50
N CYS A 194 -7.28 0.57 -16.15
CA CYS A 194 -8.18 1.10 -15.12
C CYS A 194 -8.75 2.48 -15.44
N ILE A 195 -8.92 2.78 -16.74
CA ILE A 195 -9.41 4.07 -17.23
C ILE A 195 -10.50 3.88 -18.29
N PHE A 196 -10.17 3.25 -19.41
CA PHE A 196 -11.03 3.23 -20.58
C PHE A 196 -11.86 1.93 -20.65
N PRO A 197 -13.18 1.99 -20.83
CA PRO A 197 -13.97 0.80 -21.13
C PRO A 197 -13.61 0.30 -22.54
N PRO A 198 -13.03 -0.90 -22.68
CA PRO A 198 -12.50 -1.37 -23.96
C PRO A 198 -13.58 -1.75 -24.98
N GLN A 199 -14.85 -1.87 -24.56
CA GLN A 199 -16.00 -2.23 -25.40
C GLN A 199 -16.51 -1.07 -26.24
N LEU A 200 -16.15 0.18 -25.90
CA LEU A 200 -16.57 1.35 -26.66
C LEU A 200 -15.77 1.44 -27.96
N GLU A 201 -16.47 1.72 -29.06
CA GLU A 201 -15.86 1.90 -30.38
C GLU A 201 -14.91 3.12 -30.40
N LYS A 202 -15.33 4.20 -29.75
CA LYS A 202 -14.55 5.44 -29.64
C LYS A 202 -14.13 5.69 -28.18
N PRO A 203 -12.87 6.12 -27.94
CA PRO A 203 -12.38 6.40 -26.60
C PRO A 203 -12.84 7.80 -26.14
N THR A 204 -14.14 8.00 -25.97
CA THR A 204 -14.76 9.28 -25.55
C THR A 204 -15.23 9.29 -24.10
N LEU A 205 -15.13 8.15 -23.41
CA LEU A 205 -15.46 8.02 -21.99
C LEU A 205 -14.27 7.40 -21.24
N ALA A 206 -13.96 7.96 -20.07
CA ALA A 206 -12.88 7.51 -19.20
C ALA A 206 -13.31 7.60 -17.73
N ILE A 207 -12.92 6.60 -16.94
CA ILE A 207 -13.13 6.57 -15.49
C ILE A 207 -11.80 6.92 -14.81
N ILE A 208 -11.79 8.02 -14.05
CA ILE A 208 -10.61 8.47 -13.31
C ILE A 208 -10.79 8.13 -11.84
N GLY A 209 -9.72 7.67 -11.18
CA GLY A 209 -9.69 7.38 -9.75
C GLY A 209 -10.28 6.03 -9.35
N LEU A 210 -10.82 5.24 -10.28
CA LEU A 210 -11.24 3.86 -10.03
C LEU A 210 -10.02 2.91 -10.03
N ILE A 211 -9.08 3.16 -9.12
CA ILE A 211 -7.85 2.37 -8.92
C ILE A 211 -7.52 2.31 -7.43
N GLN A 212 -6.77 1.28 -7.04
CA GLN A 212 -6.14 1.23 -5.72
C GLN A 212 -4.63 1.10 -5.91
N LEU A 213 -3.88 2.03 -5.33
CA LEU A 213 -2.42 2.07 -5.43
C LEU A 213 -1.77 1.76 -4.08
N THR A 214 -0.53 1.29 -4.10
CA THR A 214 0.32 1.24 -2.90
C THR A 214 0.78 2.62 -2.42
N GLY A 215 0.54 3.67 -3.21
CA GLY A 215 0.81 5.07 -2.89
C GLY A 215 -0.42 5.96 -3.11
N SER A 216 -0.21 7.26 -3.29
CA SER A 216 -1.29 8.26 -3.34
C SER A 216 -2.22 8.10 -4.56
N ILE A 217 -3.52 8.01 -4.28
CA ILE A 217 -4.60 8.01 -5.29
C ILE A 217 -4.70 9.33 -6.04
N MET A 218 -4.42 10.46 -5.38
CA MET A 218 -4.51 11.79 -5.98
C MET A 218 -3.51 11.94 -7.12
N VAL A 219 -2.28 11.48 -6.88
CA VAL A 219 -1.21 11.48 -7.89
C VAL A 219 -1.54 10.49 -9.03
N GLY A 220 -2.07 9.32 -8.70
CA GLY A 220 -2.56 8.36 -9.70
C GLY A 220 -3.62 8.98 -10.61
N SER A 221 -4.63 9.62 -10.02
CA SER A 221 -5.75 10.25 -10.73
C SER A 221 -5.31 11.42 -11.60
N GLU A 222 -4.38 12.25 -11.11
CA GLU A 222 -3.76 13.32 -11.90
C GLU A 222 -3.04 12.78 -13.14
N MET A 223 -2.27 11.70 -12.98
CA MET A 223 -1.55 11.06 -14.07
C MET A 223 -2.51 10.42 -15.08
N GLN A 224 -3.58 9.78 -14.61
CA GLN A 224 -4.67 9.30 -15.47
C GLN A 224 -5.28 10.44 -16.29
N ALA A 225 -5.63 11.56 -15.63
CA ALA A 225 -6.21 12.73 -16.30
C ALA A 225 -5.28 13.32 -17.37
N ARG A 226 -3.97 13.38 -17.13
CA ARG A 226 -2.99 13.86 -18.11
C ARG A 226 -2.98 13.02 -19.39
N TRP A 227 -3.08 11.71 -19.26
CA TRP A 227 -3.16 10.82 -20.42
C TRP A 227 -4.53 10.93 -21.10
N VAL A 228 -5.63 10.86 -20.34
CA VAL A 228 -7.01 10.93 -20.84
C VAL A 228 -7.25 12.20 -21.66
N THR A 229 -6.87 13.37 -21.14
CA THR A 229 -7.03 14.63 -21.86
C THR A 229 -6.22 14.66 -23.16
N GLY A 230 -5.05 14.03 -23.19
CA GLY A 230 -4.26 13.88 -24.41
C GLY A 230 -4.91 12.93 -25.43
N VAL A 231 -5.62 11.90 -24.97
CA VAL A 231 -6.41 11.01 -25.84
C VAL A 231 -7.60 11.74 -26.44
N PHE A 232 -8.38 12.45 -25.61
CA PHE A 232 -9.54 13.20 -26.08
C PHE A 232 -9.17 14.34 -27.03
N ALA A 233 -8.02 15.00 -26.82
CA ALA A 233 -7.48 16.00 -27.72
C ALA A 233 -6.83 15.43 -29.00
N GLY A 234 -6.73 14.10 -29.14
CA GLY A 234 -6.14 13.43 -30.30
C GLY A 234 -4.61 13.36 -30.32
N TRP A 235 -3.91 13.87 -29.29
CA TRP A 235 -2.45 13.83 -29.19
C TRP A 235 -1.90 12.45 -28.81
N ASN A 236 -2.68 11.66 -28.07
CA ASN A 236 -2.34 10.30 -27.68
C ASN A 236 -3.35 9.32 -28.30
N LYS A 237 -2.87 8.22 -28.86
CA LYS A 237 -3.75 7.16 -29.37
C LYS A 237 -3.84 6.02 -28.37
N VAL A 238 -5.03 5.46 -28.21
CA VAL A 238 -5.24 4.16 -27.56
C VAL A 238 -5.17 3.05 -28.61
N PRO A 239 -4.75 1.82 -28.24
CA PRO A 239 -4.77 0.70 -29.17
C PRO A 239 -6.21 0.30 -29.53
N PRO A 240 -6.41 -0.51 -30.59
CA PRO A 240 -7.74 -1.00 -30.97
C PRO A 240 -8.42 -1.78 -29.83
N PRO A 241 -9.78 -1.81 -29.78
CA PRO A 241 -10.56 -2.53 -28.77
C PRO A 241 -10.09 -3.96 -28.51
N SER A 242 -9.81 -4.75 -29.55
CA SER A 242 -9.34 -6.13 -29.44
C SER A 242 -8.06 -6.26 -28.59
N ARG A 243 -7.10 -5.34 -28.77
CA ARG A 243 -5.85 -5.32 -28.00
C ARG A 243 -6.07 -4.83 -26.58
N MET A 244 -6.97 -3.85 -26.37
CA MET A 244 -7.35 -3.40 -25.03
C MET A 244 -8.01 -4.52 -24.22
N MET A 245 -8.95 -5.24 -24.82
CA MET A 245 -9.63 -6.40 -24.23
C MET A 245 -8.65 -7.52 -23.91
N ALA A 246 -7.75 -7.86 -24.83
CA ALA A 246 -6.72 -8.89 -24.58
C ALA A 246 -5.81 -8.53 -23.40
N GLU A 247 -5.44 -7.25 -23.23
CA GLU A 247 -4.65 -6.81 -22.07
C GLU A 247 -5.46 -6.85 -20.77
N VAL A 248 -6.75 -6.52 -20.81
CA VAL A 248 -7.68 -6.65 -19.67
C VAL A 248 -7.82 -8.11 -19.24
N LEU A 249 -8.05 -9.02 -20.19
CA LEU A 249 -8.20 -10.45 -19.92
C LEU A 249 -6.94 -11.06 -19.30
N LYS A 250 -5.75 -10.67 -19.76
CA LYS A 250 -4.47 -11.10 -19.16
C LYS A 250 -4.30 -10.70 -17.69
N ARG A 251 -5.01 -9.66 -17.23
CA ARG A 251 -4.95 -9.17 -15.85
C ARG A 251 -6.04 -9.73 -14.95
N LYS A 252 -7.15 -10.23 -15.51
CA LYS A 252 -8.19 -10.89 -14.73
C LYS A 252 -7.59 -12.22 -14.20
N PRO A 253 -7.50 -12.42 -12.87
CA PRO A 253 -7.10 -13.73 -12.35
C PRO A 253 -8.15 -14.77 -12.74
N PRO A 254 -7.81 -16.07 -12.76
CA PRO A 254 -8.80 -17.12 -12.91
C PRO A 254 -9.90 -16.94 -11.87
N VAL A 255 -11.16 -17.11 -12.30
CA VAL A 255 -12.38 -16.87 -11.50
C VAL A 255 -12.22 -17.46 -10.10
N LYS A 256 -12.19 -16.62 -9.06
CA LYS A 256 -12.21 -17.10 -7.67
C LYS A 256 -13.57 -17.74 -7.38
N ARG A 257 -13.57 -18.89 -6.69
CA ARG A 257 -14.75 -19.65 -6.24
C ARG A 257 -15.73 -18.90 -5.32
N ASN A 258 -15.38 -17.70 -4.84
CA ASN A 258 -16.21 -16.98 -3.86
C ASN A 258 -16.54 -15.55 -4.35
N PRO A 259 -17.81 -15.27 -4.74
CA PRO A 259 -18.23 -13.99 -5.32
C PRO A 259 -18.18 -12.80 -4.34
N TYR A 260 -17.98 -13.05 -3.04
CA TYR A 260 -17.92 -12.03 -1.98
C TYR A 260 -16.51 -11.44 -1.75
N GLU A 261 -15.44 -12.02 -2.32
CA GLU A 261 -14.09 -11.43 -2.25
C GLU A 261 -13.82 -10.49 -3.45
N ARG A 262 -14.57 -9.38 -3.54
CA ARG A 262 -14.30 -8.29 -4.49
C ARG A 262 -13.17 -7.38 -3.98
N GLU A 263 -11.95 -7.90 -3.85
CA GLU A 263 -10.80 -7.04 -3.54
C GLU A 263 -10.30 -6.38 -4.83
N ASN A 264 -10.55 -5.10 -5.06
CA ASN A 264 -9.92 -4.33 -6.15
C ASN A 264 -8.40 -4.64 -6.22
N LEU A 265 -7.84 -4.80 -7.43
CA LEU A 265 -6.42 -5.10 -7.57
C LEU A 265 -5.58 -3.89 -7.10
N LYS A 266 -4.90 -4.04 -5.96
CA LYS A 266 -3.94 -3.03 -5.47
C LYS A 266 -2.68 -3.08 -6.33
N MET A 267 -2.40 -2.00 -7.06
CA MET A 267 -1.27 -1.91 -7.99
C MET A 267 -0.08 -1.19 -7.35
N SER A 268 1.13 -1.58 -7.74
CA SER A 268 2.34 -0.84 -7.42
C SER A 268 2.24 0.59 -7.96
N PHE A 269 2.43 1.57 -7.07
CA PHE A 269 2.43 2.99 -7.41
C PHE A 269 3.41 3.30 -8.55
N ILE A 270 4.69 2.96 -8.42
CA ILE A 270 5.72 3.30 -9.41
C ILE A 270 5.44 2.61 -10.75
N SER A 271 5.09 1.31 -10.72
CA SER A 271 4.82 0.56 -11.96
C SER A 271 3.61 1.11 -12.70
N TYR A 272 2.53 1.45 -11.99
CA TYR A 272 1.35 2.03 -12.59
C TYR A 272 1.63 3.43 -13.13
N MET A 273 2.24 4.29 -12.31
CA MET A 273 2.57 5.66 -12.68
C MET A 273 3.48 5.72 -13.90
N ASP A 274 4.55 4.93 -13.96
CA ASP A 274 5.43 4.86 -15.12
C ASP A 274 4.70 4.34 -16.36
N LYS A 275 3.78 3.38 -16.21
CA LYS A 275 3.00 2.84 -17.33
C LYS A 275 2.07 3.88 -17.96
N ILE A 276 1.42 4.71 -17.15
CA ILE A 276 0.58 5.81 -17.65
C ILE A 276 1.45 6.96 -18.16
N ALA A 277 2.56 7.27 -17.48
CA ALA A 277 3.50 8.31 -17.89
C ALA A 277 4.14 8.02 -19.26
N VAL A 278 4.39 6.75 -19.60
CA VAL A 278 4.81 6.36 -20.96
C VAL A 278 3.72 6.69 -21.97
N CYS A 279 2.47 6.34 -21.68
CA CYS A 279 1.34 6.62 -22.57
C CYS A 279 1.12 8.13 -22.77
N ALA A 280 1.36 8.94 -21.75
CA ALA A 280 1.29 10.39 -21.81
C ALA A 280 2.59 11.06 -22.35
N GLY A 281 3.68 10.31 -22.56
CA GLY A 281 4.96 10.85 -23.03
C GLY A 281 5.72 11.71 -22.01
N VAL A 282 5.55 11.43 -20.71
CA VAL A 282 6.06 12.25 -19.59
C VAL A 282 6.90 11.44 -18.58
N LYS A 283 7.20 10.18 -18.89
CA LYS A 283 8.05 9.32 -18.03
C LYS A 283 9.49 9.86 -18.04
N PRO A 284 10.10 10.12 -16.86
CA PRO A 284 11.48 10.57 -16.80
C PRO A 284 12.45 9.48 -17.28
N SER A 285 13.41 9.86 -18.11
CA SER A 285 14.52 8.99 -18.50
C SER A 285 15.67 9.10 -17.48
N VAL A 286 15.67 8.20 -16.49
CA VAL A 286 16.66 8.22 -15.39
C VAL A 286 18.09 8.07 -15.90
N LEU A 287 18.33 7.16 -16.85
CA LEU A 287 19.67 6.95 -17.43
C LEU A 287 20.19 8.21 -18.12
N ARG A 288 19.35 8.89 -18.89
CA ARG A 288 19.72 10.16 -19.52
C ARG A 288 20.00 11.24 -18.48
N LEU A 289 19.22 11.29 -17.40
CA LEU A 289 19.43 12.24 -16.31
C LEU A 289 20.74 11.97 -15.56
N LEU A 290 21.12 10.70 -15.35
CA LEU A 290 22.42 10.38 -14.75
C LEU A 290 23.61 10.90 -15.57
N LEU A 291 23.47 10.99 -16.90
CA LEU A 291 24.50 11.53 -17.79
C LEU A 291 24.48 13.06 -17.91
N THR A 292 23.29 13.68 -17.83
CA THR A 292 23.11 15.11 -18.11
C THR A 292 22.96 16.00 -16.88
N ASP A 293 22.43 15.46 -15.78
CA ASP A 293 22.24 16.11 -14.49
C ASP A 293 22.35 15.05 -13.39
N PRO A 294 23.58 14.57 -13.08
CA PRO A 294 23.81 13.42 -12.20
C PRO A 294 23.21 13.61 -10.81
N GLN A 295 23.22 14.85 -10.29
CA GLN A 295 22.58 15.18 -9.00
C GLN A 295 21.09 14.86 -9.03
N LEU A 296 20.37 15.30 -10.07
CA LEU A 296 18.95 15.01 -10.24
C LEU A 296 18.70 13.53 -10.53
N GLY A 297 19.52 12.90 -11.37
CA GLY A 297 19.42 11.47 -11.70
C GLY A 297 19.53 10.58 -10.46
N LEU A 298 20.50 10.84 -9.59
CA LEU A 298 20.68 10.12 -8.32
C LEU A 298 19.53 10.40 -7.35
N ALA A 299 19.11 11.66 -7.22
CA ALA A 299 17.99 12.03 -6.35
C ALA A 299 16.67 11.36 -6.77
N ILE A 300 16.44 11.16 -8.07
CA ILE A 300 15.27 10.47 -8.60
C ILE A 300 15.33 8.97 -8.37
N PHE A 301 16.52 8.37 -8.51
CA PHE A 301 16.68 6.93 -8.43
C PHE A 301 16.68 6.42 -6.98
N PHE A 302 17.49 7.03 -6.12
CA PHE A 302 17.63 6.63 -4.72
C PHE A 302 16.66 7.34 -3.78
N GLY A 303 16.23 8.55 -4.12
CA GLY A 303 15.26 9.31 -3.33
C GLY A 303 13.80 8.87 -3.53
N PRO A 304 12.86 9.56 -2.87
CA PRO A 304 11.45 9.25 -2.96
C PRO A 304 10.95 9.45 -4.40
N CYS A 305 10.09 8.54 -4.86
CA CYS A 305 9.42 8.67 -6.15
C CYS A 305 8.27 9.71 -6.07
N SER A 306 8.64 10.99 -5.95
CA SER A 306 7.69 12.10 -5.82
C SER A 306 7.02 12.46 -7.16
N PRO A 307 5.78 13.00 -7.14
CA PRO A 307 5.04 13.34 -8.36
C PRO A 307 5.75 14.37 -9.25
N TYR A 308 6.62 15.21 -8.67
CA TYR A 308 7.41 16.21 -9.39
C TYR A 308 8.23 15.59 -10.53
N GLN A 309 8.67 14.33 -10.38
CA GLN A 309 9.46 13.62 -11.39
C GLN A 309 8.73 13.53 -12.74
N TYR A 310 7.40 13.42 -12.72
CA TYR A 310 6.57 13.33 -13.92
C TYR A 310 6.30 14.69 -14.58
N ARG A 311 6.85 15.78 -14.04
CA ARG A 311 6.78 17.14 -14.59
C ARG A 311 8.14 17.62 -15.10
N LEU A 312 9.15 16.75 -15.16
CA LEU A 312 10.49 17.08 -15.66
C LEU A 312 10.56 17.19 -17.19
N MET A 313 9.69 16.47 -17.91
CA MET A 313 9.70 16.40 -19.37
C MET A 313 8.30 16.13 -19.93
N GLY A 314 8.18 16.27 -21.25
CA GLY A 314 6.91 16.10 -21.97
C GLY A 314 5.92 17.24 -21.75
N ARG A 315 4.68 17.02 -22.15
CA ARG A 315 3.60 18.02 -22.08
C ARG A 315 3.31 18.41 -20.63
N GLY A 316 3.19 19.71 -20.37
CA GLY A 316 2.95 20.23 -19.03
C GLY A 316 4.17 20.11 -18.10
N ARG A 317 5.37 20.15 -18.68
CA ARG A 317 6.64 20.30 -17.94
C ARG A 317 6.55 21.53 -17.03
N TRP A 318 7.09 21.42 -15.83
CA TRP A 318 7.14 22.51 -14.85
C TRP A 318 8.59 22.88 -14.57
N SER A 319 8.95 24.15 -14.75
CA SER A 319 10.32 24.66 -14.54
C SER A 319 10.81 24.44 -13.10
N GLY A 320 9.91 24.53 -12.11
CA GLY A 320 10.22 24.29 -10.69
C GLY A 320 10.42 22.82 -10.30
N ALA A 321 10.17 21.85 -11.20
CA ALA A 321 10.17 20.42 -10.86
C ALA A 321 11.54 19.94 -10.33
N ARG A 322 12.63 20.40 -10.95
CA ARG A 322 14.00 20.07 -10.50
C ARG A 322 14.24 20.56 -9.08
N ALA A 323 13.99 21.85 -8.83
CA ALA A 323 14.18 22.46 -7.52
C ALA A 323 13.30 21.77 -6.47
N ALA A 324 12.04 21.49 -6.79
CA ALA A 324 11.13 20.79 -5.90
C ALA A 324 11.64 19.40 -5.50
N ILE A 325 12.20 18.61 -6.42
CA ILE A 325 12.78 17.29 -6.12
C ILE A 325 13.98 17.44 -5.17
N LEU A 326 14.92 18.35 -5.48
CA LEU A 326 16.16 18.48 -4.71
C LEU A 326 15.93 19.04 -3.30
N THR A 327 14.89 19.84 -3.10
CA THR A 327 14.58 20.48 -1.81
C THR A 327 13.44 19.79 -1.04
N GLN A 328 12.93 18.65 -1.52
CA GLN A 328 11.76 17.99 -0.91
C GLN A 328 11.99 17.61 0.56
N TRP A 329 13.17 17.12 0.91
CA TRP A 329 13.50 16.76 2.30
C TRP A 329 13.52 17.97 3.24
N GLN A 330 13.93 19.15 2.74
CA GLN A 330 13.88 20.38 3.53
C GLN A 330 12.44 20.72 3.87
N ARG A 331 11.53 20.70 2.89
CA ARG A 331 10.09 20.94 3.11
C ARG A 331 9.45 19.89 4.00
N THR A 332 9.88 18.63 3.92
CA THR A 332 9.41 17.57 4.82
C THR A 332 9.81 17.83 6.27
N LEU A 333 11.03 18.32 6.50
CA LEU A 333 11.56 18.56 7.85
C LEU A 333 11.18 19.92 8.43
N GLN A 334 10.91 20.91 7.59
CA GLN A 334 10.59 22.29 7.99
C GLN A 334 9.46 22.37 9.04
N PRO A 335 8.30 21.71 8.89
CA PRO A 335 7.25 21.76 9.91
C PRO A 335 7.58 20.96 11.17
N LEU A 336 8.57 20.04 11.12
CA LEU A 336 8.98 19.22 12.26
C LEU A 336 10.09 19.88 13.09
N ARG A 337 10.98 20.64 12.46
CA ARG A 337 12.11 21.33 13.10
C ARG A 337 11.68 22.67 13.71
N THR A 338 10.75 22.61 14.65
CA THR A 338 10.24 23.80 15.37
C THR A 338 11.21 24.36 16.43
N ARG A 339 12.30 23.64 16.70
CA ARG A 339 13.39 24.06 17.60
C ARG A 339 14.74 23.72 16.98
N VAL A 340 15.67 24.68 16.99
CA VAL A 340 17.07 24.47 16.58
C VAL A 340 17.87 23.93 17.77
N VAL A 341 18.66 22.88 17.53
CA VAL A 341 19.58 22.30 18.51
C VAL A 341 21.01 22.64 18.07
N ALA A 342 21.82 23.15 18.99
CA ALA A 342 23.16 23.68 18.73
C ALA A 342 24.11 22.66 18.08
N ASP A 343 23.96 21.37 18.38
CA ASP A 343 24.85 20.29 17.89
C ASP A 343 24.56 19.82 16.45
N SER A 344 23.65 20.48 15.72
CA SER A 344 23.31 20.06 14.35
C SER A 344 24.32 20.50 13.28
N SER A 345 25.39 21.20 13.66
CA SER A 345 26.52 21.50 12.78
C SER A 345 27.45 20.28 12.69
N GLY A 346 27.13 19.30 11.83
CA GLY A 346 28.17 18.33 11.44
C GLY A 346 27.80 17.00 10.80
N SER A 347 26.53 16.56 10.76
CA SER A 347 26.23 15.34 10.00
C SER A 347 25.93 15.72 8.54
N SER A 348 26.98 16.00 7.77
CA SER A 348 26.86 15.99 6.31
C SER A 348 26.24 14.67 5.90
N TYR A 349 25.18 14.71 5.08
CA TYR A 349 24.50 13.54 4.50
C TYR A 349 25.48 12.83 3.53
N SER A 350 26.54 12.23 4.08
CA SER A 350 27.62 11.55 3.37
C SER A 350 27.40 10.04 3.30
N TRP A 351 26.53 9.48 4.16
CA TRP A 351 26.31 8.04 4.22
C TRP A 351 25.74 7.41 2.94
N CYS A 352 25.07 8.19 2.09
CA CYS A 352 24.56 7.68 0.81
C CYS A 352 25.69 7.40 -0.21
N TRP A 353 26.82 8.11 -0.14
CA TRP A 353 27.95 7.92 -1.04
C TRP A 353 28.79 6.68 -0.70
N VAL A 354 28.89 6.32 0.58
CA VAL A 354 29.64 5.13 1.02
C VAL A 354 28.90 3.84 0.60
N CYS A 355 27.56 3.82 0.66
CA CYS A 355 26.77 2.69 0.17
C CYS A 355 26.80 2.54 -1.37
N LEU A 356 26.97 3.66 -2.11
CA LEU A 356 27.10 3.67 -3.57
C LEU A 356 28.38 2.98 -4.06
N LEU A 357 29.46 3.00 -3.28
CA LEU A 357 30.71 2.30 -3.57
C LEU A 357 30.73 0.85 -3.06
N ALA A 358 29.90 0.51 -2.08
CA ALA A 358 29.85 -0.84 -1.51
C ALA A 358 29.13 -1.86 -2.42
N LEU A 359 28.15 -1.42 -3.22
CA LEU A 359 27.36 -2.31 -4.09
C LEU A 359 28.17 -2.90 -5.27
N PRO A 360 28.97 -2.11 -6.01
CA PRO A 360 29.89 -2.66 -7.02
C PRO A 360 30.93 -3.59 -6.39
N ALA A 361 31.51 -3.19 -5.25
CA ALA A 361 32.51 -3.96 -4.53
C ALA A 361 31.98 -5.33 -4.05
N ALA A 362 30.75 -5.39 -3.53
CA ALA A 362 30.10 -6.61 -3.11
C ALA A 362 29.75 -7.54 -4.29
N LEU A 363 29.33 -6.98 -5.43
CA LEU A 363 29.05 -7.75 -6.65
C LEU A 363 30.34 -8.28 -7.30
N THR A 364 31.43 -7.50 -7.29
CA THR A 364 32.75 -7.97 -7.76
C THR A 364 33.35 -9.02 -6.82
N ALA A 365 33.18 -8.87 -5.50
CA ALA A 365 33.61 -9.89 -4.54
C ALA A 365 32.81 -11.19 -4.73
N GLY A 366 31.50 -11.12 -4.90
CA GLY A 366 30.66 -12.29 -5.20
C GLY A 366 31.04 -13.01 -6.50
N PHE A 367 31.40 -12.26 -7.55
CA PHE A 367 31.87 -12.82 -8.82
C PHE A 367 33.28 -13.45 -8.73
N LEU A 368 34.17 -12.87 -7.92
CA LEU A 368 35.50 -13.43 -7.67
C LEU A 368 35.42 -14.70 -6.80
N PHE A 369 34.59 -14.70 -5.75
CA PHE A 369 34.36 -15.88 -4.93
C PHE A 369 33.62 -17.01 -5.65
N SER A 370 32.79 -16.71 -6.66
CA SER A 370 32.14 -17.74 -7.49
C SER A 370 33.07 -18.36 -8.54
N LYS A 371 34.24 -17.75 -8.82
CA LYS A 371 35.21 -18.23 -9.82
C LYS A 371 36.36 -19.06 -9.24
N TYR A 372 36.50 -19.14 -7.92
CA TYR A 372 37.45 -20.04 -7.28
C TYR A 372 36.71 -21.21 -6.61
N PRO A 373 36.70 -22.41 -7.18
CA PRO A 373 36.25 -23.59 -6.44
C PRO A 373 37.22 -23.82 -5.29
N GLN A 374 36.71 -23.76 -4.05
CA GLN A 374 37.44 -24.21 -2.86
C GLN A 374 37.84 -25.70 -3.06
N PRO A 375 39.11 -26.08 -2.81
CA PRO A 375 39.50 -27.48 -2.85
C PRO A 375 38.74 -28.24 -1.75
N ARG A 376 37.99 -29.28 -2.12
CA ARG A 376 37.39 -30.20 -1.16
C ARG A 376 38.51 -30.88 -0.37
N TRP A 377 38.63 -30.56 0.91
CA TRP A 377 39.35 -31.39 1.87
C TRP A 377 38.50 -32.60 2.22
N SER A 378 39.02 -33.79 1.93
CA SER A 378 38.48 -35.08 2.37
C SER A 378 39.04 -35.42 3.76
N PRO A 379 38.21 -35.79 4.76
CA PRO A 379 38.70 -36.40 5.98
C PRO A 379 38.85 -37.92 5.79
N TRP A 380 40.11 -38.35 5.79
CA TRP A 380 40.65 -39.59 6.32
C TRP A 380 39.66 -40.69 6.75
N ALA A 381 39.74 -41.82 6.05
CA ALA A 381 39.18 -43.10 6.47
C ALA A 381 39.89 -43.64 7.72
N HIS A 382 39.12 -44.01 8.73
CA HIS A 382 39.57 -44.93 9.77
C HIS A 382 39.28 -46.37 9.33
N PRO A 383 40.22 -47.31 9.48
CA PRO A 383 39.90 -48.74 9.43
C PRO A 383 39.40 -49.20 10.81
N GLN A 384 38.35 -50.00 10.81
CA GLN A 384 37.93 -50.87 11.92
C GLN A 384 38.08 -52.32 11.42
N PRO A 385 38.30 -53.28 12.34
CA PRO A 385 39.36 -54.28 12.29
C PRO A 385 39.29 -55.30 11.15
#